data_AF-A0A453LFD1-F1
#
_entry.id   AF-A0A453LFD1-F1
#
_cell.length_a   1.000
_cell.length_b   1.000
_cell.length_c   1.000
_cell.angle_alpha   90.00
_cell.angle_beta   90.00
_cell.angle_gamma   90.00
#
_symmetry.space_group_name_H-M   'P 1'
#
loop_
_entity.id
_entity.type
_entity.pdbx_description
1 polymer ?
#
loop_
_entity_poly.entity_id
_entity_poly.type
_entity_poly.pdbx_seq_one_letter_code
_entity_poly.pdbx_strand_id
1 'polypeptide(L)'
;PARRGVTRAVFERFTERAVKAVVHSQKEARGLGEGAVAPRHLLLGLVAEDRSAGGFLSSGITVERAREECRGLIGAAAAQKAGGLDTDVPFDGGCRRVFEVAVELSRNMGCSFISPEHLAIALFTLDDPTTNNLLRSLGADPSQLASVAVTRLHEELAKDGRDLAGASSLKVPEKAPAGAGAGRSAFSKSLSKKKDKGALDQFCLDLTTQASGGFIDPIIGREEEIERVVQIICRRTKNNPILLGEAGVGKTAIAEGLALRIANGDVPIFLVAKRIMSLDIGLLIAGAKERGELESRITSLIREVREAGDVILFIDEVHNLVGSGTAGKGKGAGLDISNLLKPPLARGELQCIAATTLDEHRMHFEKDKALNRRFQPVFVDEPSQEDAVKILLGLRENYETYHKCKFTLEAINAAVYLSARYIPDRQLPDKAIDLIDEAGSRARIESYQKKKEGQSSVLLKEPDEYWQEIKAVQAMHEVVLSNKMKYSPNENKQQNASVNTEGPHQDKAESTIEE
;
A
#
# COMPACT_ATOMS: atom_id res chain seq x y z
N PRO A 1 -18.16 11.25 -19.48
CA PRO A 1 -18.82 10.67 -18.29
C PRO A 1 -17.91 9.82 -17.38
N ALA A 2 -17.05 8.94 -17.92
CA ALA A 2 -16.23 8.01 -17.12
C ALA A 2 -15.06 8.64 -16.33
N ARG A 3 -14.52 9.78 -16.75
CA ARG A 3 -13.41 10.47 -16.04
C ARG A 3 -13.82 11.15 -14.73
N ARG A 4 -15.10 11.48 -14.56
CA ARG A 4 -15.63 12.13 -13.33
C ARG A 4 -15.84 11.15 -12.17
N GLY A 5 -15.96 9.84 -12.45
CA GLY A 5 -16.16 8.81 -11.41
C GLY A 5 -14.88 8.49 -10.62
N VAL A 6 -13.72 8.50 -11.29
CA VAL A 6 -12.43 8.19 -10.66
C VAL A 6 -12.01 9.29 -9.67
N THR A 7 -12.29 10.56 -9.99
CA THR A 7 -11.96 11.68 -9.09
C THR A 7 -12.76 11.62 -7.79
N ARG A 8 -14.00 11.12 -7.83
CA ARG A 8 -14.85 11.00 -6.63
C ARG A 8 -14.35 9.91 -5.66
N ALA A 9 -13.87 8.79 -6.19
CA ALA A 9 -13.31 7.69 -5.38
C ALA A 9 -11.96 8.03 -4.72
N VAL A 10 -11.16 8.93 -5.32
CA VAL A 10 -9.88 9.38 -4.74
C VAL A 10 -10.07 10.20 -3.46
N PHE A 11 -11.16 10.98 -3.37
CA PHE A 11 -11.41 11.88 -2.24
C PHE A 11 -12.19 11.22 -1.07
N GLU A 12 -12.64 9.97 -1.19
CA GLU A 12 -13.35 9.26 -0.09
C GLU A 12 -12.44 9.04 1.13
N ARG A 13 -11.12 9.02 0.93
CA ARG A 13 -10.12 8.87 2.01
C ARG A 13 -9.58 10.21 2.53
N PHE A 14 -9.97 11.34 1.95
CA PHE A 14 -9.47 12.65 2.37
C PHE A 14 -10.26 13.14 3.59
N THR A 15 -9.56 13.70 4.58
CA THR A 15 -10.23 14.37 5.70
C THR A 15 -10.98 15.61 5.21
N GLU A 16 -11.98 16.08 5.95
CA GLU A 16 -12.69 17.32 5.60
C GLU A 16 -11.74 18.52 5.44
N ARG A 17 -10.67 18.55 6.25
CA ARG A 17 -9.59 19.54 6.16
C ARG A 17 -8.85 19.43 4.83
N ALA A 18 -8.45 18.21 4.44
CA ALA A 18 -7.78 17.99 3.16
C ALA A 18 -8.68 18.32 1.96
N VAL A 19 -9.96 17.97 2.02
CA VAL A 19 -10.95 18.36 0.98
C VAL A 19 -11.08 19.88 0.89
N LYS A 20 -11.15 20.58 2.04
CA LYS A 20 -11.17 22.06 2.06
C LYS A 20 -9.92 22.66 1.43
N ALA A 21 -8.73 22.17 1.77
CA ALA A 21 -7.48 22.62 1.15
C ALA A 21 -7.47 22.45 -0.38
N VAL A 22 -7.96 21.30 -0.86
CA VAL A 22 -8.08 21.03 -2.31
C VAL A 22 -9.08 21.98 -2.96
N VAL A 23 -10.25 22.21 -2.35
CA VAL A 23 -11.24 23.19 -2.87
C VAL A 23 -10.67 24.61 -2.87
N HIS A 24 -9.89 24.99 -1.86
CA HIS A 24 -9.22 26.28 -1.84
C HIS A 24 -8.21 26.39 -2.99
N SER A 25 -7.43 25.34 -3.29
CA SER A 25 -6.50 25.37 -4.42
C SER A 25 -7.17 25.59 -5.79
N GLN A 26 -8.36 25.03 -6.00
CA GLN A 26 -9.17 25.28 -7.20
C GLN A 26 -9.63 26.74 -7.29
N LYS A 27 -10.01 27.35 -6.16
CA LYS A 27 -10.39 28.76 -6.10
C LYS A 27 -9.22 29.69 -6.39
N GLU A 28 -8.02 29.36 -5.88
CA GLU A 28 -6.80 30.14 -6.14
C GLU A 28 -6.38 30.05 -7.61
N ALA A 29 -6.38 28.86 -8.21
CA ALA A 29 -6.08 28.69 -9.64
C ALA A 29 -7.04 29.51 -10.52
N ARG A 30 -8.34 29.49 -10.20
CA ARG A 30 -9.34 30.32 -10.88
C ARG A 30 -9.09 31.81 -10.68
N GLY A 31 -8.78 32.24 -9.45
CA GLY A 31 -8.51 33.64 -9.12
C GLY A 31 -7.27 34.20 -9.81
N LEU A 32 -6.33 33.33 -10.21
CA LEU A 32 -5.12 33.66 -10.96
C LEU A 32 -5.29 33.51 -12.48
N GLY A 33 -6.47 33.10 -12.96
CA GLY A 33 -6.76 32.94 -14.38
C GLY A 33 -6.16 31.68 -15.01
N GLU A 34 -5.77 30.70 -14.22
CA GLU A 34 -5.15 29.47 -14.71
C GLU A 34 -6.18 28.37 -15.00
N GLY A 35 -6.08 27.77 -16.18
CA GLY A 35 -6.99 26.71 -16.64
C GLY A 35 -6.76 25.33 -15.99
N ALA A 36 -5.76 25.19 -15.12
CA ALA A 36 -5.47 23.96 -14.39
C ALA A 36 -4.85 24.23 -13.01
N VAL A 37 -5.16 23.36 -12.03
CA VAL A 37 -4.57 23.42 -10.69
C VAL A 37 -3.18 22.80 -10.70
N ALA A 38 -2.16 23.66 -10.70
CA ALA A 38 -0.75 23.31 -10.49
C ALA A 38 -0.36 23.16 -9.00
N PRO A 39 0.79 22.52 -8.69
CA PRO A 39 1.30 22.34 -7.31
C PRO A 39 1.39 23.63 -6.47
N ARG A 40 1.73 24.78 -7.07
CA ARG A 40 1.72 26.09 -6.39
C ARG A 40 0.34 26.50 -5.85
N HIS A 41 -0.74 26.17 -6.56
CA HIS A 41 -2.09 26.46 -6.09
C HIS A 41 -2.49 25.52 -4.97
N LEU A 42 -2.03 24.27 -5.01
CA LEU A 42 -2.20 23.33 -3.91
C LEU A 42 -1.51 23.87 -2.64
N LEU A 43 -0.31 24.45 -2.77
CA LEU A 43 0.35 25.14 -1.66
C LEU A 43 -0.52 26.27 -1.09
N LEU A 44 -1.06 27.15 -1.95
CA LEU A 44 -1.95 28.23 -1.51
C LEU A 44 -3.21 27.70 -0.82
N GLY A 45 -3.76 26.59 -1.31
CA GLY A 45 -4.90 25.91 -0.69
C GLY A 45 -4.59 25.36 0.70
N LEU A 46 -3.39 24.81 0.90
CA LEU A 46 -2.92 24.32 2.20
C LEU A 46 -2.63 25.47 3.17
N VAL A 47 -2.02 26.56 2.69
CA VAL A 47 -1.79 27.79 3.47
C VAL A 47 -3.12 28.42 3.90
N ALA A 48 -4.15 28.39 3.04
CA ALA A 48 -5.49 28.90 3.34
C ALA A 48 -6.26 28.03 4.34
N GLU A 49 -5.96 26.74 4.40
CA GLU A 49 -6.58 25.80 5.35
C GLU A 49 -5.93 25.90 6.73
N ASP A 50 -4.61 26.08 6.81
CA ASP A 50 -3.88 26.15 8.07
C ASP A 50 -4.19 27.45 8.84
N ARG A 51 -5.09 27.34 9.81
CA ARG A 51 -5.50 28.46 10.69
C ARG A 51 -4.64 28.62 11.94
N SER A 52 -3.46 28.00 11.99
CA SER A 52 -2.59 28.14 13.15
C SER A 52 -2.12 29.59 13.33
N ALA A 53 -2.09 30.07 14.57
CA ALA A 53 -1.71 31.45 14.91
C ALA A 53 -0.27 31.80 14.50
N GLY A 54 0.58 30.79 14.25
CA GLY A 54 1.94 30.93 13.75
C GLY A 54 2.08 30.93 12.22
N GLY A 55 0.99 31.01 11.46
CA GLY A 55 0.99 30.88 10.00
C GLY A 55 1.24 29.44 9.53
N PHE A 56 1.25 29.22 8.22
CA PHE A 56 1.34 27.87 7.63
C PHE A 56 2.54 27.08 8.20
N LEU A 57 2.28 25.94 8.84
CA LEU A 57 3.29 25.09 9.49
C LEU A 57 4.23 25.86 10.42
N SER A 58 3.72 26.85 11.15
CA SER A 58 4.48 27.68 12.10
C SER A 58 5.59 28.52 11.47
N SER A 59 5.54 28.74 10.15
CA SER A 59 6.56 29.49 9.40
C SER A 59 6.31 31.01 9.32
N GLY A 60 5.16 31.48 9.82
CA GLY A 60 4.72 32.87 9.67
C GLY A 60 4.19 33.23 8.28
N ILE A 61 4.06 32.26 7.37
CA ILE A 61 3.45 32.49 6.05
C ILE A 61 1.94 32.71 6.20
N THR A 62 1.46 33.87 5.77
CA THR A 62 0.04 34.20 5.65
C THR A 62 -0.46 33.95 4.23
N VAL A 63 -1.77 33.71 4.10
CA VAL A 63 -2.44 33.46 2.82
C VAL A 63 -2.27 34.65 1.88
N GLU A 64 -2.38 35.86 2.42
CA GLU A 64 -2.28 37.12 1.67
C GLU A 64 -0.89 37.27 1.05
N ARG A 65 0.17 37.05 1.85
CA ARG A 65 1.56 37.13 1.40
C ARG A 65 1.87 36.04 0.37
N ALA A 66 1.39 34.82 0.59
CA ALA A 66 1.58 33.71 -0.35
C ALA A 66 0.91 33.98 -1.71
N ARG A 67 -0.28 34.61 -1.72
CA ARG A 67 -0.97 35.02 -2.95
C ARG A 67 -0.23 36.11 -3.72
N GLU A 68 0.30 37.11 -3.02
CA GLU A 68 1.05 38.22 -3.64
C GLU A 68 2.31 37.72 -4.35
N GLU A 69 3.09 36.87 -3.68
CA GLU A 69 4.27 36.23 -4.24
C GLU A 69 3.94 35.32 -5.43
N CYS A 70 2.85 34.56 -5.33
CA CYS A 70 2.41 33.70 -6.42
C CYS A 70 1.98 34.51 -7.65
N ARG A 71 1.30 35.65 -7.47
CA ARG A 71 0.97 36.60 -8.55
C ARG A 71 2.22 37.20 -9.19
N GLY A 72 3.22 37.52 -8.38
CA GLY A 72 4.51 38.04 -8.86
C GLY A 72 5.22 37.06 -9.81
N LEU A 73 5.13 35.75 -9.55
CA LEU A 73 5.78 34.70 -10.35
C LEU A 73 5.06 34.39 -11.67
N ILE A 74 3.74 34.54 -11.73
CA ILE A 74 2.94 34.26 -12.93
C ILE A 74 3.05 35.40 -13.97
N GLY A 75 3.47 36.59 -13.52
CA GLY A 75 3.60 37.78 -14.34
C GLY A 75 2.24 38.40 -14.70
N ALA A 76 2.21 39.72 -14.88
CA ALA A 76 0.98 40.49 -15.12
C ALA A 76 0.19 40.08 -16.38
N ALA A 77 0.76 39.26 -17.27
CA ALA A 77 0.18 38.87 -18.56
C ALA A 77 -0.91 37.79 -18.46
N ALA A 78 -0.94 36.95 -17.42
CA ALA A 78 -1.96 35.89 -17.30
C ALA A 78 -3.26 36.35 -16.62
N ALA A 79 -3.23 37.47 -15.89
CA ALA A 79 -4.37 37.97 -15.11
C ALA A 79 -5.53 38.53 -15.97
N GLN A 80 -5.35 38.65 -17.30
CA GLN A 80 -6.29 39.33 -18.20
C GLN A 80 -7.30 38.42 -18.94
N LYS A 81 -7.36 37.12 -18.62
CA LYS A 81 -8.42 36.21 -19.13
C LYS A 81 -9.20 35.53 -18.00
N ALA A 82 -9.79 36.33 -17.11
CA ALA A 82 -10.80 35.85 -16.18
C ALA A 82 -12.18 35.82 -16.86
N GLY A 83 -12.58 34.67 -17.39
CA GLY A 83 -13.88 34.52 -18.05
C GLY A 83 -14.21 33.10 -18.43
N GLY A 84 -14.58 32.27 -17.45
CA GLY A 84 -15.10 30.92 -17.69
C GLY A 84 -15.93 30.43 -16.49
N LEU A 85 -17.21 30.19 -16.71
CA LEU A 85 -18.23 29.91 -15.68
C LEU A 85 -18.34 28.42 -15.26
N ASP A 86 -17.34 27.57 -15.54
CA ASP A 86 -17.41 26.15 -15.18
C ASP A 86 -16.80 25.85 -13.81
N THR A 87 -17.57 25.17 -12.95
CA THR A 87 -17.29 24.95 -11.52
C THR A 87 -16.09 24.06 -11.18
N ASP A 88 -15.44 23.43 -12.15
CA ASP A 88 -14.32 22.50 -11.91
C ASP A 88 -13.08 22.88 -12.73
N VAL A 89 -12.09 23.54 -12.09
CA VAL A 89 -10.75 23.67 -12.68
C VAL A 89 -10.04 22.31 -12.55
N PRO A 90 -9.61 21.66 -13.66
CA PRO A 90 -8.96 20.36 -13.61
C PRO A 90 -7.57 20.42 -12.99
N PHE A 91 -7.13 19.35 -12.34
CA PHE A 91 -5.75 19.24 -11.84
C PHE A 91 -4.75 18.97 -12.97
N ASP A 92 -3.54 19.50 -12.87
CA ASP A 92 -2.47 19.20 -13.82
C ASP A 92 -1.75 17.87 -13.50
N GLY A 93 -0.74 17.51 -14.30
CA GLY A 93 0.06 16.30 -14.05
C GLY A 93 0.95 16.39 -12.81
N GLY A 94 1.36 17.59 -12.40
CA GLY A 94 2.15 17.81 -11.19
C GLY A 94 1.32 17.55 -9.94
N CYS A 95 0.13 18.13 -9.86
CA CYS A 95 -0.78 18.01 -8.74
C CYS A 95 -1.34 16.58 -8.60
N ARG A 96 -1.60 15.87 -9.70
CA ARG A 96 -1.94 14.44 -9.66
C ARG A 96 -0.85 13.59 -8.99
N ARG A 97 0.42 13.83 -9.32
CA ARG A 97 1.55 13.15 -8.66
C ARG A 97 1.62 13.46 -7.17
N VAL A 98 1.31 14.70 -6.76
CA VAL A 98 1.24 15.06 -5.33
C VAL A 98 0.19 14.21 -4.60
N PHE A 99 -0.98 13.99 -5.20
CA PHE A 99 -2.01 13.13 -4.60
C PHE A 99 -1.59 11.66 -4.54
N GLU A 100 -0.95 11.14 -5.58
CA GLU A 100 -0.41 9.77 -5.60
C GLU A 100 0.61 9.56 -4.48
N VAL A 101 1.58 10.47 -4.35
CA VAL A 101 2.59 10.43 -3.27
C VAL A 101 1.94 10.59 -1.90
N ALA A 102 0.93 11.45 -1.74
CA ALA A 102 0.23 11.62 -0.47
C ALA A 102 -0.51 10.33 -0.04
N VAL A 103 -1.10 9.61 -0.99
CA VAL A 103 -1.72 8.29 -0.75
C VAL A 103 -0.67 7.26 -0.32
N GLU A 104 0.49 7.24 -0.98
CA GLU A 104 1.60 6.35 -0.61
C GLU A 104 2.15 6.67 0.78
N LEU A 105 2.31 7.96 1.12
CA LEU A 105 2.74 8.40 2.44
C LEU A 105 1.76 8.01 3.53
N SER A 106 0.45 8.22 3.30
CA SER A 106 -0.60 7.81 4.23
C SER A 106 -0.57 6.29 4.47
N ARG A 107 -0.35 5.48 3.43
CA ARG A 107 -0.17 4.01 3.58
C ARG A 107 1.10 3.66 4.36
N ASN A 108 2.22 4.28 4.04
CA ASN A 108 3.51 4.03 4.71
C ASN A 108 3.48 4.45 6.19
N MET A 109 2.68 5.47 6.53
CA MET A 109 2.47 5.96 7.89
C MET A 109 1.33 5.24 8.62
N GLY A 110 0.70 4.22 8.02
CA GLY A 110 -0.40 3.46 8.64
C GLY A 110 -1.69 4.27 8.86
N CYS A 111 -1.86 5.37 8.12
CA CYS A 111 -3.01 6.26 8.20
C CYS A 111 -4.10 5.81 7.21
N SER A 112 -5.32 5.56 7.70
CA SER A 112 -6.49 5.21 6.86
C SER A 112 -7.12 6.42 6.16
N PHE A 113 -6.65 7.63 6.48
CA PHE A 113 -7.09 8.90 5.94
C PHE A 113 -5.92 9.73 5.38
N ILE A 114 -6.24 10.73 4.56
CA ILE A 114 -5.29 11.67 3.97
C ILE A 114 -5.61 13.07 4.50
N SER A 115 -4.66 13.64 5.23
CA SER A 115 -4.77 14.97 5.85
C SER A 115 -3.99 16.05 5.06
N PRO A 116 -4.20 17.35 5.34
CA PRO A 116 -3.42 18.44 4.74
C PRO A 116 -1.90 18.27 4.92
N GLU A 117 -1.48 17.67 6.03
CA GLU A 117 -0.07 17.42 6.37
C GLU A 117 0.54 16.38 5.42
N HIS A 118 -0.20 15.33 5.06
CA HIS A 118 0.23 14.36 4.03
C HIS A 118 0.40 15.03 2.65
N LEU A 119 -0.51 15.94 2.30
CA LEU A 119 -0.43 16.71 1.06
C LEU A 119 0.77 17.66 1.06
N ALA A 120 1.06 18.30 2.20
CA ALA A 120 2.22 19.18 2.36
C ALA A 120 3.54 18.41 2.24
N ILE A 121 3.66 17.26 2.91
CA ILE A 121 4.87 16.41 2.83
C ILE A 121 5.07 15.91 1.39
N ALA A 122 4.02 15.43 0.74
CA ALA A 122 4.08 14.99 -0.66
C ALA A 122 4.52 16.12 -1.60
N LEU A 123 3.98 17.32 -1.38
CA LEU A 123 4.30 18.51 -2.17
C LEU A 123 5.78 18.90 -2.04
N PHE A 124 6.34 18.85 -0.83
CA PHE A 124 7.76 19.18 -0.60
C PHE A 124 8.71 18.07 -1.06
N THR A 125 8.25 16.83 -1.13
CA THR A 125 9.06 15.67 -1.57
C THR A 125 9.23 15.63 -3.09
N LEU A 126 8.26 16.12 -3.86
CA LEU A 126 8.25 16.04 -5.33
C LEU A 126 9.17 17.06 -6.03
N ASP A 127 9.85 17.92 -5.27
CA ASP A 127 10.85 18.88 -5.77
C ASP A 127 10.35 19.75 -6.95
N ASP A 128 9.06 20.09 -6.97
CA ASP A 128 8.47 20.86 -8.06
C ASP A 128 9.08 22.27 -8.13
N PRO A 129 9.61 22.69 -9.30
CA PRO A 129 10.31 23.97 -9.44
C PRO A 129 9.40 25.18 -9.18
N THR A 130 8.10 25.09 -9.49
CA THR A 130 7.17 26.21 -9.29
C THR A 130 6.86 26.42 -7.81
N THR A 131 6.73 25.32 -7.07
CA THR A 131 6.51 25.32 -5.62
C THR A 131 7.76 25.78 -4.88
N ASN A 132 8.93 25.28 -5.27
CA ASN A 132 10.21 25.62 -4.65
C ASN A 132 10.58 27.10 -4.85
N ASN A 133 10.28 27.69 -6.02
CA ASN A 133 10.50 29.11 -6.25
C ASN A 133 9.59 29.98 -5.36
N LEU A 134 8.33 29.58 -5.18
CA LEU A 134 7.37 30.28 -4.32
C LEU A 134 7.77 30.19 -2.84
N LEU A 135 8.19 29.02 -2.35
CA LEU A 135 8.67 28.87 -0.97
C LEU A 135 9.93 29.70 -0.69
N ARG A 136 10.85 29.78 -1.66
CA ARG A 136 12.04 30.64 -1.56
C ARG A 136 11.71 32.12 -1.49
N SER A 137 10.75 32.60 -2.28
CA SER A 137 10.36 34.02 -2.21
C SER A 137 9.61 34.34 -0.91
N LEU A 138 8.92 33.36 -0.33
CA LEU A 138 8.33 33.46 1.00
C LEU A 138 9.34 33.33 2.15
N GLY A 139 10.58 32.95 1.86
CA GLY A 139 11.65 32.78 2.84
C GLY A 139 11.54 31.51 3.69
N ALA A 140 10.84 30.49 3.19
CA ALA A 140 10.67 29.22 3.89
C ALA A 140 11.46 28.08 3.24
N ASP A 141 12.06 27.24 4.09
CA ASP A 141 12.77 26.03 3.69
C ASP A 141 11.80 24.84 3.64
N PRO A 142 11.61 24.17 2.49
CA PRO A 142 10.77 22.98 2.36
C PRO A 142 11.12 21.89 3.37
N SER A 143 12.40 21.73 3.73
CA SER A 143 12.86 20.71 4.67
C SER A 143 12.38 20.97 6.09
N GLN A 144 12.33 22.25 6.49
CA GLN A 144 11.83 22.68 7.79
C GLN A 144 10.31 22.60 7.86
N LEU A 145 9.61 22.97 6.77
CA LEU A 145 8.16 22.82 6.69
C LEU A 145 7.75 21.34 6.74
N ALA A 146 8.47 20.46 6.04
CA ALA A 146 8.22 19.03 6.06
C ALA A 146 8.38 18.43 7.46
N SER A 147 9.41 18.85 8.22
CA SER A 147 9.61 18.35 9.59
C SER A 147 8.48 18.78 10.52
N VAL A 148 8.02 20.03 10.42
CA VAL A 148 6.86 20.51 11.20
C VAL A 148 5.57 19.83 10.78
N ALA A 149 5.36 19.57 9.49
CA ALA A 149 4.21 18.82 9.00
C ALA A 149 4.19 17.39 9.56
N VAL A 150 5.34 16.70 9.60
CA VAL A 150 5.47 15.38 10.23
C VAL A 150 5.18 15.44 11.73
N THR A 151 5.69 16.45 12.44
CA THR A 151 5.40 16.63 13.87
C THR A 151 3.91 16.85 14.14
N ARG A 152 3.25 17.74 13.39
CA ARG A 152 1.81 17.98 13.52
C ARG A 152 0.99 16.74 13.17
N LEU A 153 1.41 16.01 12.14
CA LEU A 153 0.76 14.74 11.78
C LEU A 153 0.86 13.72 12.91
N HIS A 154 2.03 13.59 13.55
CA HIS A 154 2.19 12.73 14.73
C HIS A 154 1.35 13.21 15.92
N GLU A 155 1.21 14.51 16.14
CA GLU A 155 0.34 15.06 17.19
C GLU A 155 -1.15 14.80 16.92
N GLU A 156 -1.60 14.86 15.67
CA GLU A 156 -2.98 14.48 15.31
C GLU A 156 -3.21 12.97 15.48
N LEU A 157 -2.23 12.13 15.13
CA LEU A 157 -2.29 10.68 15.38
C LEU A 157 -2.30 10.33 16.88
N ALA A 158 -1.60 11.11 17.71
CA ALA A 158 -1.60 10.95 19.16
C ALA A 158 -2.95 11.36 19.80
N LYS A 159 -3.64 12.37 19.26
CA LYS A 159 -4.96 12.80 19.75
C LYS A 159 -6.07 11.77 19.48
N ASP A 160 -5.91 10.94 18.46
CA ASP A 160 -6.78 9.79 18.17
C ASP A 160 -6.43 8.53 19.01
N GLY A 161 -5.58 8.66 20.03
CA GLY A 161 -5.26 7.58 20.97
C GLY A 161 -4.25 6.56 20.46
N ARG A 162 -3.45 6.89 19.43
CA ARG A 162 -2.36 6.05 18.92
C ARG A 162 -1.01 6.71 19.13
N ASP A 163 -0.34 6.38 20.23
CA ASP A 163 1.07 6.73 20.41
C ASP A 163 1.95 5.85 19.49
N LEU A 164 2.67 6.49 18.56
CA LEU A 164 3.71 5.87 17.74
C LEU A 164 5.09 6.23 18.28
N ALA A 165 5.64 5.36 19.13
CA ALA A 165 7.05 5.37 19.48
C ALA A 165 7.90 4.88 18.29
N GLY A 166 8.23 5.75 17.34
CA GLY A 166 9.26 5.43 16.33
C GLY A 166 9.14 6.10 14.97
N ALA A 167 9.27 7.43 14.89
CA ALA A 167 9.42 8.11 13.60
C ALA A 167 10.18 9.44 13.70
N SER A 168 11.42 9.39 14.17
CA SER A 168 12.40 10.48 13.94
C SER A 168 13.39 10.07 12.84
N SER A 169 12.91 9.80 11.62
CA SER A 169 13.76 9.66 10.43
C SER A 169 12.95 9.82 9.14
N LEU A 170 12.51 11.04 8.87
CA LEU A 170 12.24 11.49 7.51
C LEU A 170 13.13 12.72 7.26
N LYS A 171 14.36 12.46 6.81
CA LYS A 171 15.21 13.49 6.20
C LYS A 171 14.79 13.62 4.73
N VAL A 172 14.39 14.83 4.35
CA VAL A 172 14.23 15.24 2.96
C VAL A 172 15.58 15.09 2.23
N PRO A 173 15.63 14.50 1.03
CA PRO A 173 16.88 14.33 0.29
C PRO A 173 17.30 15.68 -0.32
N GLU A 174 18.46 16.20 0.10
CA GLU A 174 19.08 17.37 -0.54
C GLU A 174 19.98 16.94 -1.72
N LYS A 175 19.98 17.79 -2.74
CA LYS A 175 20.57 17.62 -4.08
C LYS A 175 22.02 17.10 -4.17
N ALA A 176 22.27 16.39 -5.27
CA ALA A 176 23.57 16.01 -5.80
C ALA A 176 24.50 17.19 -6.16
N PRO A 177 25.82 16.97 -6.18
CA PRO A 177 26.71 17.63 -7.11
C PRO A 177 27.27 16.65 -8.16
N ALA A 178 27.50 17.21 -9.35
CA ALA A 178 28.14 16.58 -10.49
C ALA A 178 29.66 16.47 -10.32
N GLY A 179 30.28 15.47 -10.98
CA GLY A 179 31.68 15.56 -11.45
C GLY A 179 32.66 14.48 -10.96
N ALA A 180 32.88 13.48 -11.83
CA ALA A 180 34.12 12.74 -12.15
C ALA A 180 35.20 12.46 -11.06
N GLY A 181 35.55 11.16 -10.91
CA GLY A 181 36.89 10.76 -10.45
C GLY A 181 37.01 9.39 -9.77
N ALA A 182 37.51 8.40 -10.53
CA ALA A 182 38.35 7.25 -10.16
C ALA A 182 38.34 6.62 -8.74
N GLY A 183 38.29 5.27 -8.72
CA GLY A 183 39.20 4.46 -7.90
C GLY A 183 38.68 3.78 -6.62
N ARG A 184 38.42 2.47 -6.74
CA ARG A 184 38.58 1.36 -5.77
C ARG A 184 38.69 1.65 -4.25
N SER A 185 37.83 0.90 -3.53
CA SER A 185 38.14 0.04 -2.37
C SER A 185 38.25 0.64 -0.96
N ALA A 186 37.65 -0.14 -0.04
CA ALA A 186 38.02 -0.35 1.36
C ALA A 186 37.35 0.53 2.44
N PHE A 187 36.58 -0.20 3.26
CA PHE A 187 36.63 -0.20 4.72
C PHE A 187 35.95 0.92 5.52
N SER A 188 34.89 0.48 6.20
CA SER A 188 34.27 0.98 7.43
C SER A 188 35.11 1.93 8.32
N LYS A 189 34.47 2.99 8.81
CA LYS A 189 34.11 3.24 10.24
C LYS A 189 33.68 4.71 10.39
N SER A 190 32.40 4.97 10.70
CA SER A 190 31.89 5.43 12.02
C SER A 190 31.99 6.96 12.19
N LEU A 191 31.02 7.74 12.68
CA LEU A 191 30.06 7.51 13.76
C LEU A 191 28.80 8.39 13.58
N SER A 192 27.61 7.80 13.76
CA SER A 192 26.51 8.46 14.47
C SER A 192 25.65 7.39 15.14
N LYS A 193 25.30 7.60 16.42
CA LYS A 193 24.79 6.61 17.37
C LYS A 193 23.61 5.80 16.83
N LYS A 194 23.89 4.52 16.51
CA LYS A 194 22.93 3.41 16.48
C LYS A 194 22.24 3.33 17.85
N LYS A 195 20.92 3.42 17.86
CA LYS A 195 20.14 2.54 18.73
C LYS A 195 20.23 1.20 18.00
N ASP A 196 21.03 0.27 18.53
CA ASP A 196 21.25 -1.02 17.87
C ASP A 196 19.88 -1.64 17.56
N LYS A 197 19.59 -1.90 16.27
CA LYS A 197 18.45 -2.75 15.90
C LYS A 197 18.63 -4.06 16.66
N GLY A 198 17.67 -4.43 17.49
CA GLY A 198 17.75 -5.67 18.26
C GLY A 198 17.91 -6.88 17.33
N ALA A 199 18.47 -7.98 17.83
CA ALA A 199 18.45 -9.26 17.12
C ALA A 199 17.03 -9.67 16.72
N LEU A 200 16.01 -9.33 17.53
CA LEU A 200 14.60 -9.54 17.18
C LEU A 200 14.19 -8.82 15.89
N ASP A 201 14.54 -7.55 15.73
CA ASP A 201 14.19 -6.78 14.52
C ASP A 201 14.98 -7.21 13.28
N GLN A 202 16.12 -7.89 13.48
CA GLN A 202 17.00 -8.33 12.40
C GLN A 202 16.62 -9.72 11.86
N PHE A 203 16.19 -10.63 12.74
CA PHE A 203 15.99 -12.04 12.41
C PHE A 203 14.54 -12.51 12.52
N CYS A 204 13.66 -11.68 13.09
CA CYS A 204 12.25 -12.02 13.21
C CYS A 204 11.36 -11.05 12.45
N LEU A 205 10.21 -11.57 12.01
CA LEU A 205 9.12 -10.82 11.42
C LEU A 205 7.98 -10.73 12.44
N ASP A 206 7.52 -9.52 12.76
CA ASP A 206 6.41 -9.33 13.70
C ASP A 206 5.06 -9.56 13.02
N LEU A 207 4.47 -10.73 13.27
CA LEU A 207 3.16 -11.11 12.72
C LEU A 207 2.03 -10.27 13.34
N THR A 208 2.14 -9.86 14.60
CA THR A 208 1.11 -9.01 15.23
C THR A 208 1.09 -7.61 14.60
N THR A 209 2.26 -7.07 14.27
CA THR A 209 2.37 -5.82 13.53
C THR A 209 1.82 -5.96 12.10
N GLN A 210 2.07 -7.09 11.41
CA GLN A 210 1.47 -7.36 10.10
C GLN A 210 -0.06 -7.50 10.17
N ALA A 211 -0.57 -8.16 11.20
CA ALA A 211 -2.00 -8.32 11.43
C ALA A 211 -2.70 -6.97 11.60
N SER A 212 -2.15 -6.11 12.46
CA SER A 212 -2.70 -4.77 12.71
C SER A 212 -2.62 -3.84 11.49
N GLY A 213 -1.64 -4.06 10.61
CA GLY A 213 -1.51 -3.38 9.32
C GLY A 213 -2.43 -3.91 8.22
N GLY A 214 -3.17 -5.01 8.45
CA GLY A 214 -4.03 -5.64 7.44
C GLY A 214 -3.26 -6.35 6.33
N PHE A 215 -2.03 -6.80 6.60
CA PHE A 215 -1.17 -7.51 5.65
C PHE A 215 -1.30 -9.04 5.74
N ILE A 216 -2.09 -9.55 6.69
CA ILE A 216 -2.35 -10.97 6.85
C ILE A 216 -3.65 -11.33 6.12
N ASP A 217 -3.61 -12.41 5.35
CA ASP A 217 -4.77 -12.94 4.64
C ASP A 217 -5.86 -13.41 5.62
N PRO A 218 -7.15 -13.34 5.25
CA PRO A 218 -8.22 -13.82 6.10
C PRO A 218 -8.10 -15.32 6.32
N ILE A 219 -8.12 -15.74 7.59
CA ILE A 219 -7.99 -17.14 7.98
C ILE A 219 -9.37 -17.73 8.17
N ILE A 220 -9.61 -18.85 7.50
CA ILE A 220 -10.94 -19.44 7.34
C ILE A 220 -10.87 -20.91 7.77
N GLY A 221 -11.77 -21.31 8.67
CA GLY A 221 -11.96 -22.72 9.04
C GLY A 221 -10.82 -23.30 9.88
N ARG A 222 -10.15 -22.45 10.69
CA ARG A 222 -9.05 -22.85 11.59
C ARG A 222 -9.28 -22.40 13.03
N GLU A 223 -10.54 -22.13 13.40
CA GLU A 223 -10.91 -21.56 14.68
C GLU A 223 -10.62 -22.50 15.85
N GLU A 224 -10.85 -23.80 15.67
CA GLU A 224 -10.63 -24.83 16.69
C GLU A 224 -9.13 -25.01 17.00
N GLU A 225 -8.28 -25.04 15.96
CA GLU A 225 -6.83 -25.14 16.13
C GLU A 225 -6.26 -23.87 16.79
N ILE A 226 -6.72 -22.68 16.38
CA ILE A 226 -6.30 -21.42 17.01
C ILE A 226 -6.74 -21.38 18.48
N GLU A 227 -7.97 -21.78 18.80
CA GLU A 227 -8.45 -21.85 20.18
C GLU A 227 -7.65 -22.86 21.01
N ARG A 228 -7.30 -24.01 20.42
CA ARG A 228 -6.42 -24.99 21.05
C ARG A 228 -5.03 -24.44 21.33
N VAL A 229 -4.45 -23.70 20.39
CA VAL A 229 -3.15 -23.01 20.54
C VAL A 229 -3.23 -22.00 21.68
N VAL A 230 -4.26 -21.15 21.71
CA VAL A 230 -4.52 -20.20 22.81
C VAL A 230 -4.53 -20.98 24.12
N GLN A 231 -5.39 -22.00 24.25
CA GLN A 231 -5.52 -22.80 25.46
C GLN A 231 -4.18 -23.35 25.97
N ILE A 232 -3.29 -23.79 25.07
CA ILE A 232 -1.97 -24.32 25.42
C ILE A 232 -1.06 -23.21 25.95
N ILE A 233 -1.00 -22.06 25.27
CA ILE A 233 -0.18 -20.91 25.66
C ILE A 233 -0.55 -20.41 27.07
N CYS A 234 -1.84 -20.51 27.44
CA CYS A 234 -2.36 -20.15 28.76
C CYS A 234 -1.92 -21.08 29.91
N ARG A 235 -1.33 -22.25 29.62
CA ARG A 235 -0.99 -23.24 30.66
C ARG A 235 0.22 -22.77 31.48
N ARG A 236 0.26 -23.18 32.75
CA ARG A 236 1.44 -22.97 33.62
C ARG A 236 2.64 -23.85 33.23
N THR A 237 2.37 -25.05 32.71
CA THR A 237 3.39 -26.00 32.26
C THR A 237 2.97 -26.60 30.93
N LYS A 238 3.94 -27.00 30.10
CA LYS A 238 3.70 -27.45 28.71
C LYS A 238 2.92 -26.41 27.90
N ASN A 239 3.41 -25.18 27.96
CA ASN A 239 2.79 -23.99 27.38
C ASN A 239 3.33 -23.61 26.00
N ASN A 240 4.05 -24.53 25.35
CA ASN A 240 4.54 -24.39 23.99
C ASN A 240 3.72 -25.31 23.08
N PRO A 241 2.86 -24.78 22.20
CA PRO A 241 2.18 -25.61 21.22
C PRO A 241 3.15 -26.06 20.11
N ILE A 242 2.96 -27.27 19.62
CA ILE A 242 3.61 -27.76 18.39
C ILE A 242 2.54 -28.18 17.39
N LEU A 243 2.48 -27.47 16.26
CA LEU A 243 1.59 -27.71 15.14
C LEU A 243 2.13 -28.88 14.32
N LEU A 244 1.36 -29.97 14.27
CA LEU A 244 1.70 -31.21 13.59
C LEU A 244 0.73 -31.45 12.44
N GLY A 245 1.24 -31.45 11.22
CA GLY A 245 0.46 -31.71 10.02
C GLY A 245 1.35 -31.81 8.81
N GLU A 246 0.83 -32.28 7.68
CA GLU A 246 1.59 -32.36 6.42
C GLU A 246 2.07 -30.98 5.95
N ALA A 247 3.00 -30.95 4.99
CA ALA A 247 3.38 -29.69 4.35
C ALA A 247 2.20 -29.15 3.51
N GLY A 248 2.01 -27.83 3.51
CA GLY A 248 0.97 -27.18 2.70
C GLY A 248 -0.43 -27.10 3.33
N VAL A 249 -0.68 -27.68 4.51
CA VAL A 249 -2.00 -27.61 5.17
C VAL A 249 -2.35 -26.25 5.79
N GLY A 250 -1.39 -25.32 5.87
CA GLY A 250 -1.59 -23.98 6.45
C GLY A 250 -1.20 -23.86 7.93
N LYS A 251 -0.10 -24.49 8.36
CA LYS A 251 0.42 -24.34 9.74
C LYS A 251 0.79 -22.89 10.08
N THR A 252 1.40 -22.18 9.13
CA THR A 252 1.74 -20.76 9.26
C THR A 252 0.49 -19.88 9.42
N ALA A 253 -0.58 -20.19 8.70
CA ALA A 253 -1.86 -19.50 8.81
C ALA A 253 -2.46 -19.58 10.23
N ILE A 254 -2.21 -20.65 10.99
CA ILE A 254 -2.66 -20.74 12.39
C ILE A 254 -1.92 -19.73 13.28
N ALA A 255 -0.62 -19.54 13.06
CA ALA A 255 0.18 -18.56 13.80
C ALA A 255 -0.23 -17.13 13.45
N GLU A 256 -0.46 -16.85 12.17
CA GLU A 256 -1.03 -15.59 11.68
C GLU A 256 -2.44 -15.33 12.25
N GLY A 257 -3.24 -16.38 12.43
CA GLY A 257 -4.60 -16.27 12.99
C GLY A 257 -4.61 -15.95 14.46
N LEU A 258 -3.66 -16.52 15.19
CA LEU A 258 -3.41 -16.09 16.56
C LEU A 258 -2.96 -14.62 16.60
N ALA A 259 -2.11 -14.19 15.66
CA ALA A 259 -1.65 -12.79 15.60
C ALA A 259 -2.81 -11.83 15.32
N LEU A 260 -3.74 -12.22 14.45
CA LEU A 260 -4.96 -11.47 14.15
C LEU A 260 -5.88 -11.38 15.36
N ARG A 261 -6.11 -12.49 16.08
CA ARG A 261 -6.90 -12.46 17.33
C ARG A 261 -6.27 -11.58 18.39
N ILE A 262 -4.95 -11.60 18.54
CA ILE A 262 -4.23 -10.71 19.47
C ILE A 262 -4.42 -9.24 19.04
N ALA A 263 -4.23 -8.93 17.76
CA ALA A 263 -4.38 -7.56 17.24
C ALA A 263 -5.81 -7.02 17.41
N ASN A 264 -6.82 -7.87 17.29
CA ASN A 264 -8.23 -7.50 17.50
C ASN A 264 -8.62 -7.45 18.98
N GLY A 265 -7.80 -7.98 19.90
CA GLY A 265 -8.15 -8.13 21.31
C GLY A 265 -9.09 -9.30 21.61
N ASP A 266 -9.30 -10.20 20.65
CA ASP A 266 -10.13 -11.41 20.76
C ASP A 266 -9.37 -12.57 21.43
N VAL A 267 -8.64 -12.25 22.49
CA VAL A 267 -7.85 -13.20 23.30
C VAL A 267 -7.99 -12.88 24.78
N PRO A 268 -7.76 -13.86 25.67
CA PRO A 268 -7.73 -13.58 27.11
C PRO A 268 -6.74 -12.47 27.47
N ILE A 269 -7.02 -11.72 28.54
CA ILE A 269 -6.33 -10.47 28.90
C ILE A 269 -4.79 -10.60 29.02
N PHE A 270 -4.29 -11.78 29.37
CA PHE A 270 -2.86 -12.05 29.50
C PHE A 270 -2.13 -12.23 28.15
N LEU A 271 -2.86 -12.45 27.05
CA LEU A 271 -2.31 -12.52 25.69
C LEU A 271 -2.44 -11.21 24.92
N VAL A 272 -3.30 -10.29 25.36
CA VAL A 272 -3.51 -9.00 24.66
C VAL A 272 -2.22 -8.20 24.55
N ALA A 273 -1.38 -8.23 25.59
CA ALA A 273 -0.09 -7.55 25.59
C ALA A 273 1.05 -8.34 24.92
N LYS A 274 0.78 -9.56 24.41
CA LYS A 274 1.80 -10.40 23.78
C LYS A 274 1.93 -10.08 22.30
N ARG A 275 3.12 -10.31 21.73
CA ARG A 275 3.39 -10.19 20.29
C ARG A 275 3.88 -11.51 19.74
N ILE A 276 3.47 -11.85 18.51
CA ILE A 276 3.94 -13.03 17.80
C ILE A 276 5.02 -12.63 16.82
N MET A 277 6.20 -13.22 16.97
CA MET A 277 7.33 -12.97 16.08
C MET A 277 7.73 -14.26 15.37
N SER A 278 7.66 -14.28 14.05
CA SER A 278 8.11 -15.40 13.22
C SER A 278 9.64 -15.36 13.05
N LEU A 279 10.30 -16.47 13.33
CA LEU A 279 11.74 -16.62 13.16
C LEU A 279 12.08 -17.00 11.73
N ASP A 280 12.87 -16.17 11.05
CA ASP A 280 13.40 -16.51 9.72
C ASP A 280 14.77 -17.22 9.86
N ILE A 281 14.74 -18.54 9.69
CA ILE A 281 15.95 -19.38 9.70
C ILE A 281 16.90 -19.01 8.55
N GLY A 282 16.35 -18.59 7.40
CA GLY A 282 17.13 -18.14 6.24
C GLY A 282 17.97 -16.91 6.57
N LEU A 283 17.38 -15.92 7.24
CA LEU A 283 18.11 -14.72 7.70
C LEU A 283 19.14 -15.03 8.79
N LEU A 284 18.86 -16.00 9.66
CA LEU A 284 19.82 -16.44 10.67
C LEU A 284 21.07 -17.06 10.03
N ILE A 285 20.89 -17.92 9.02
CA ILE A 285 21.98 -18.57 8.27
C ILE A 285 22.67 -17.57 7.35
N ALA A 286 21.93 -16.61 6.78
CA ALA A 286 22.47 -15.61 5.88
C ALA A 286 23.60 -14.81 6.56
N GLY A 287 24.79 -14.91 5.99
CA GLY A 287 25.98 -14.23 6.49
C GLY A 287 26.61 -14.84 7.74
N ALA A 288 26.15 -15.99 8.23
CA ALA A 288 26.90 -16.79 9.21
C ALA A 288 27.83 -17.73 8.44
N LYS A 289 29.14 -17.51 8.53
CA LYS A 289 30.15 -18.36 7.86
C LYS A 289 30.52 -19.57 8.71
N GLU A 290 30.41 -19.40 10.02
CA GLU A 290 30.78 -20.41 11.01
C GLU A 290 29.58 -20.75 11.91
N ARG A 291 29.52 -22.00 12.37
CA ARG A 291 28.48 -22.48 13.28
C ARG A 291 28.41 -21.65 14.58
N GLY A 292 29.56 -21.21 15.10
CA GLY A 292 29.63 -20.40 16.32
C GLY A 292 28.97 -19.03 16.19
N GLU A 293 28.99 -18.42 14.99
CA GLU A 293 28.31 -17.14 14.74
C GLU A 293 26.79 -17.31 14.81
N LEU A 294 26.28 -18.41 14.25
CA LEU A 294 24.86 -18.75 14.32
C LEU A 294 24.39 -19.02 15.75
N GLU A 295 25.17 -19.78 16.52
CA GLU A 295 24.89 -20.04 17.94
C GLU A 295 24.87 -18.75 18.76
N SER A 296 25.79 -17.82 18.47
CA SER A 296 25.83 -16.49 19.10
C SER A 296 24.58 -15.66 18.76
N ARG A 297 24.14 -15.65 17.49
CA ARG A 297 22.91 -14.96 17.04
C ARG A 297 21.68 -15.49 17.77
N ILE A 298 21.53 -16.81 17.86
CA ILE A 298 20.39 -17.44 18.54
C ILE A 298 20.44 -17.17 20.06
N THR A 299 21.63 -17.20 20.65
CA THR A 299 21.79 -16.85 22.07
C THR A 299 21.40 -15.39 22.34
N SER A 300 21.78 -14.46 21.45
CA SER A 300 21.35 -13.06 21.53
C SER A 300 19.84 -12.91 21.40
N LEU A 301 19.23 -13.64 20.46
CA LEU A 301 17.79 -13.63 20.24
C LEU A 301 17.03 -14.14 21.48
N ILE A 302 17.45 -15.26 22.06
CA ILE A 302 16.85 -15.81 23.28
C ILE A 302 16.96 -14.81 24.44
N ARG A 303 18.10 -14.11 24.57
CA ARG A 303 18.28 -13.08 25.59
C ARG A 303 17.30 -11.93 25.40
N GLU A 304 17.13 -11.43 24.18
CA GLU A 304 16.20 -10.35 23.88
C GLU A 304 14.74 -10.75 24.09
N VAL A 305 14.34 -11.97 23.69
CA VAL A 305 13.00 -12.50 23.99
C VAL A 305 12.73 -12.51 25.50
N ARG A 306 13.72 -12.94 26.28
CA ARG A 306 13.63 -12.98 27.74
C ARG A 306 13.53 -11.58 28.36
N GLU A 307 14.28 -10.62 27.85
CA GLU A 307 14.26 -9.22 28.32
C GLU A 307 12.94 -8.52 27.96
N ALA A 308 12.39 -8.82 26.79
CA ALA A 308 11.11 -8.28 26.33
C ALA A 308 9.93 -8.83 27.15
N GLY A 309 9.90 -10.16 27.38
CA GLY A 309 8.88 -10.82 28.22
C GLY A 309 7.46 -10.82 27.64
N ASP A 310 7.22 -10.10 26.54
CA ASP A 310 5.96 -10.00 25.82
C ASP A 310 5.95 -10.79 24.49
N VAL A 311 7.08 -11.39 24.10
CA VAL A 311 7.23 -12.06 22.80
C VAL A 311 6.91 -13.56 22.88
N ILE A 312 6.13 -14.03 21.91
CA ILE A 312 5.92 -15.44 21.58
C ILE A 312 6.59 -15.71 20.24
N LEU A 313 7.58 -16.60 20.22
CA LEU A 313 8.34 -16.90 19.02
C LEU A 313 7.63 -17.98 18.19
N PHE A 314 7.30 -17.71 16.94
CA PHE A 314 6.87 -18.72 15.99
C PHE A 314 8.09 -19.27 15.23
N ILE A 315 8.25 -20.58 15.24
CA ILE A 315 9.34 -21.28 14.55
C ILE A 315 8.70 -22.26 13.57
N ASP A 316 8.75 -21.91 12.28
CA ASP A 316 8.39 -22.83 11.23
C ASP A 316 9.51 -23.86 11.02
N GLU A 317 9.14 -25.06 10.56
CA GLU A 317 10.06 -26.17 10.32
C GLU A 317 11.06 -26.38 11.47
N VAL A 318 10.56 -26.49 12.70
CA VAL A 318 11.39 -26.50 13.92
C VAL A 318 12.43 -27.65 13.94
N HIS A 319 12.22 -28.70 13.15
CA HIS A 319 13.17 -29.79 12.95
C HIS A 319 14.50 -29.33 12.35
N ASN A 320 14.53 -28.23 11.59
CA ASN A 320 15.76 -27.64 11.06
C ASN A 320 16.72 -27.17 12.16
N LEU A 321 16.19 -26.79 13.33
CA LEU A 321 16.96 -26.36 14.51
C LEU A 321 17.30 -27.49 15.49
N VAL A 322 16.56 -28.60 15.41
CA VAL A 322 16.68 -29.75 16.34
C VAL A 322 17.30 -30.98 15.67
N GLY A 323 17.47 -30.94 14.35
CA GLY A 323 17.97 -32.03 13.51
C GLY A 323 19.29 -32.60 14.05
N SER A 324 19.16 -33.75 14.71
CA SER A 324 20.26 -34.59 15.20
C SER A 324 21.23 -34.83 14.05
N GLY A 325 22.48 -34.39 14.20
CA GLY A 325 23.53 -34.43 13.18
C GLY A 325 23.92 -35.83 12.71
N THR A 326 23.04 -36.55 12.02
CA THR A 326 23.41 -37.73 11.24
C THR A 326 23.98 -37.26 9.91
N ALA A 327 25.30 -37.01 9.93
CA ALA A 327 26.13 -37.02 8.74
C ALA A 327 25.96 -38.39 8.04
N GLY A 328 25.10 -38.46 7.03
CA GLY A 328 24.81 -39.71 6.35
C GLY A 328 23.97 -39.54 5.09
N LYS A 329 24.65 -39.25 3.98
CA LYS A 329 24.19 -39.34 2.57
C LYS A 329 23.07 -38.37 2.15
N GLY A 330 23.50 -37.15 1.79
CA GLY A 330 22.76 -36.26 0.88
C GLY A 330 22.31 -34.94 1.50
N LYS A 331 23.08 -33.87 1.27
CA LYS A 331 22.71 -32.44 1.36
C LYS A 331 21.70 -32.05 2.47
N GLY A 332 22.20 -31.81 3.68
CA GLY A 332 21.43 -31.11 4.73
C GLY A 332 22.16 -31.16 6.06
N ALA A 333 23.02 -30.18 6.35
CA ALA A 333 23.67 -30.04 7.64
C ALA A 333 22.63 -29.55 8.66
N GLY A 334 21.95 -30.47 9.34
CA GLY A 334 21.08 -30.14 10.46
C GLY A 334 21.87 -29.34 11.51
N LEU A 335 21.41 -28.13 11.78
CA LEU A 335 22.01 -27.25 12.77
C LEU A 335 21.52 -27.71 14.13
N ASP A 336 22.30 -28.56 14.82
CA ASP A 336 21.89 -29.03 16.15
C ASP A 336 22.07 -27.92 17.20
N ILE A 337 21.03 -27.09 17.31
CA ILE A 337 20.89 -25.97 18.25
C ILE A 337 19.98 -26.35 19.42
N SER A 338 19.51 -27.60 19.45
CA SER A 338 18.61 -28.12 20.48
C SER A 338 19.11 -27.87 21.91
N ASN A 339 20.43 -27.93 22.13
CA ASN A 339 21.07 -27.70 23.42
C ASN A 339 20.98 -26.24 23.89
N LEU A 340 20.86 -25.26 23.00
CA LEU A 340 20.68 -23.85 23.36
C LEU A 340 19.22 -23.53 23.71
N LEU A 341 18.25 -24.23 23.10
CA LEU A 341 16.82 -24.02 23.33
C LEU A 341 16.29 -24.74 24.58
N LYS A 342 16.87 -25.90 24.94
CA LYS A 342 16.43 -26.71 26.09
C LYS A 342 16.40 -25.93 27.42
N PRO A 343 17.45 -25.20 27.83
CA PRO A 343 17.43 -24.53 29.14
C PRO A 343 16.39 -23.39 29.24
N PRO A 344 16.27 -22.47 28.26
CA PRO A 344 15.22 -21.44 28.26
C PRO A 344 13.80 -22.02 28.26
N LEU A 345 13.54 -23.05 27.45
CA LEU A 345 12.25 -23.76 27.43
C LEU A 345 11.98 -24.48 28.75
N ALA A 346 13.03 -25.00 29.41
CA ALA A 346 12.89 -25.68 30.68
C ALA A 346 12.58 -24.75 31.85
N ARG A 347 13.11 -23.52 31.82
CA ARG A 347 12.85 -22.47 32.81
C ARG A 347 11.55 -21.70 32.55
N GLY A 348 10.94 -21.87 31.38
CA GLY A 348 9.76 -21.10 30.96
C GLY A 348 10.08 -19.64 30.61
N GLU A 349 11.36 -19.34 30.35
CA GLU A 349 11.83 -18.02 29.91
C GLU A 349 11.59 -17.79 28.42
N LEU A 350 11.45 -18.87 27.65
CA LEU A 350 11.14 -18.84 26.23
C LEU A 350 9.77 -19.49 26.02
N GLN A 351 8.85 -18.76 25.41
CA GLN A 351 7.57 -19.27 24.92
C GLN A 351 7.59 -19.28 23.40
N CYS A 352 7.26 -20.42 22.79
CA CYS A 352 7.23 -20.54 21.35
C CYS A 352 6.09 -21.41 20.83
N ILE A 353 5.71 -21.15 19.58
CA ILE A 353 4.82 -21.95 18.75
C ILE A 353 5.71 -22.60 17.69
N ALA A 354 5.78 -23.92 17.68
CA ALA A 354 6.60 -24.66 16.72
C ALA A 354 5.71 -25.30 15.64
N ALA A 355 6.18 -25.40 14.40
CA ALA A 355 5.52 -26.16 13.34
C ALA A 355 6.48 -27.17 12.71
N THR A 356 5.99 -28.37 12.40
CA THR A 356 6.77 -29.43 11.72
C THR A 356 5.83 -30.47 11.11
N THR A 357 6.34 -31.41 10.31
CA THR A 357 5.56 -32.55 9.84
C THR A 357 5.50 -33.68 10.89
N LEU A 358 4.53 -34.59 10.75
CA LEU A 358 4.39 -35.73 11.66
C LEU A 358 5.61 -36.64 11.63
N ASP A 359 6.19 -36.85 10.45
CA ASP A 359 7.35 -37.71 10.26
C ASP A 359 8.60 -37.12 10.90
N GLU A 360 8.88 -35.83 10.68
CA GLU A 360 9.99 -35.12 11.31
C GLU A 360 9.85 -35.09 12.84
N HIS A 361 8.62 -34.90 13.34
CA HIS A 361 8.35 -34.93 14.76
C HIS A 361 8.74 -36.27 15.37
N ARG A 362 8.32 -37.39 14.75
CA ARG A 362 8.68 -38.75 15.20
C ARG A 362 10.19 -39.01 15.10
N MET A 363 10.83 -38.54 14.03
CA MET A 363 12.25 -38.80 13.77
C MET A 363 13.19 -38.01 14.68
N HIS A 364 12.86 -36.76 14.99
CA HIS A 364 13.77 -35.81 15.65
C HIS A 364 13.27 -35.29 17.00
N PHE A 365 11.97 -34.96 17.14
CA PHE A 365 11.43 -34.34 18.36
C PHE A 365 11.02 -35.36 19.43
N GLU A 366 10.32 -36.42 19.05
CA GLU A 366 9.74 -37.39 20.00
C GLU A 366 10.81 -38.18 20.75
N LYS A 367 11.97 -38.39 20.11
CA LYS A 367 13.15 -39.03 20.71
C LYS A 367 13.76 -38.20 21.84
N ASP A 368 13.60 -36.87 21.81
CA ASP A 368 14.15 -35.99 22.82
C ASP A 368 13.16 -35.77 23.99
N LYS A 369 13.42 -36.47 25.10
CA LYS A 369 12.60 -36.39 26.31
C LYS A 369 12.54 -34.98 26.91
N ALA A 370 13.53 -34.13 26.69
CA ALA A 370 13.56 -32.79 27.27
C ALA A 370 12.57 -31.87 26.53
N LEU A 371 12.58 -31.89 25.19
CA LEU A 371 11.67 -31.09 24.37
C LEU A 371 10.23 -31.60 24.48
N ASN A 372 10.01 -32.91 24.41
CA ASN A 372 8.67 -33.51 24.51
C ASN A 372 7.95 -33.20 25.85
N ARG A 373 8.70 -32.85 26.90
CA ARG A 373 8.13 -32.41 28.19
C ARG A 373 7.70 -30.95 28.23
N ARG A 374 7.98 -30.16 27.18
CA ARG A 374 7.68 -28.71 27.10
C ARG A 374 6.69 -28.36 26.01
N PHE A 375 6.60 -29.21 24.98
CA PHE A 375 5.64 -29.04 23.90
C PHE A 375 4.34 -29.81 24.15
N GLN A 376 3.24 -29.29 23.60
CA GLN A 376 1.95 -29.95 23.55
C GLN A 376 1.49 -30.01 22.08
N PRO A 377 1.20 -31.21 21.54
CA PRO A 377 0.79 -31.36 20.14
C PRO A 377 -0.59 -30.75 19.87
N VAL A 378 -0.70 -30.13 18.71
CA VAL A 378 -1.93 -29.70 18.03
C VAL A 378 -1.88 -30.31 16.64
N PHE A 379 -2.82 -31.20 16.35
CA PHE A 379 -2.92 -31.83 15.04
C PHE A 379 -3.63 -30.86 14.09
N VAL A 380 -3.06 -30.70 12.89
CA VAL A 380 -3.57 -29.83 11.83
C VAL A 380 -3.83 -30.69 10.63
N ASP A 381 -5.11 -30.94 10.38
CA ASP A 381 -5.55 -31.78 9.28
C ASP A 381 -5.70 -30.98 7.98
N GLU A 382 -5.65 -31.68 6.86
CA GLU A 382 -5.99 -31.13 5.54
C GLU A 382 -7.45 -30.62 5.58
N PRO A 383 -7.73 -29.38 5.12
CA PRO A 383 -9.08 -28.86 5.11
C PRO A 383 -9.97 -29.64 4.13
N SER A 384 -11.27 -29.66 4.40
CA SER A 384 -12.25 -30.24 3.48
C SER A 384 -12.24 -29.50 2.14
N GLN A 385 -12.74 -30.13 1.07
CA GLN A 385 -12.88 -29.46 -0.23
C GLN A 385 -13.77 -28.21 -0.12
N GLU A 386 -14.82 -28.26 0.70
CA GLU A 386 -15.71 -27.12 0.92
C GLU A 386 -14.98 -25.97 1.63
N ASP A 387 -14.16 -26.27 2.63
CA ASP A 387 -13.40 -25.25 3.35
C ASP A 387 -12.25 -24.71 2.49
N ALA A 388 -11.61 -25.54 1.68
CA ALA A 388 -10.61 -25.11 0.69
C ALA A 388 -11.21 -24.13 -0.33
N VAL A 389 -12.46 -24.34 -0.77
CA VAL A 389 -13.18 -23.38 -1.62
C VAL A 389 -13.39 -22.06 -0.88
N LYS A 390 -13.81 -22.08 0.40
CA LYS A 390 -13.97 -20.85 1.19
C LYS A 390 -12.63 -20.12 1.36
N ILE A 391 -11.54 -20.85 1.62
CA ILE A 391 -10.17 -20.30 1.70
C ILE A 391 -9.82 -19.57 0.40
N LEU A 392 -10.00 -20.21 -0.75
CA LEU A 392 -9.74 -19.58 -2.04
C LEU A 392 -10.64 -18.37 -2.33
N LEU A 393 -11.89 -18.39 -1.86
CA LEU A 393 -12.79 -17.23 -1.96
C LEU A 393 -12.29 -16.05 -1.13
N GLY A 394 -11.72 -16.30 0.05
CA GLY A 394 -11.07 -15.26 0.87
C GLY A 394 -9.83 -14.66 0.21
N LEU A 395 -9.04 -15.50 -0.46
CA LEU A 395 -7.81 -15.08 -1.17
C LEU A 395 -8.08 -14.45 -2.55
N ARG A 396 -9.30 -14.62 -3.06
CA ARG A 396 -9.68 -14.25 -4.44
C ARG A 396 -9.33 -12.80 -4.77
N GLU A 397 -9.69 -11.85 -3.91
CA GLU A 397 -9.50 -10.42 -4.19
C GLU A 397 -8.01 -10.06 -4.34
N ASN A 398 -7.15 -10.70 -3.54
CA ASN A 398 -5.70 -10.50 -3.56
C ASN A 398 -5.11 -11.02 -4.87
N TYR A 399 -5.48 -12.24 -5.28
CA TYR A 399 -5.02 -12.81 -6.56
C TYR A 399 -5.60 -12.11 -7.78
N GLU A 400 -6.87 -11.70 -7.76
CA GLU A 400 -7.49 -10.92 -8.85
C GLU A 400 -6.76 -9.59 -9.07
N THR A 401 -6.43 -8.89 -7.98
CA THR A 401 -5.69 -7.63 -8.01
C THR A 401 -4.27 -7.84 -8.52
N TYR A 402 -3.59 -8.88 -8.05
CA TYR A 402 -2.22 -9.19 -8.44
C TYR A 402 -2.11 -9.56 -9.93
N HIS A 403 -2.97 -10.47 -10.41
CA HIS A 403 -2.96 -10.97 -11.79
C HIS A 403 -3.71 -10.07 -12.78
N LYS A 404 -4.52 -9.13 -12.29
CA LYS A 404 -5.42 -8.29 -13.11
C LYS A 404 -6.40 -9.13 -13.94
N CYS A 405 -6.89 -10.22 -13.35
CA CYS A 405 -7.91 -11.09 -13.92
C CYS A 405 -9.09 -11.24 -12.95
N LYS A 406 -10.17 -11.89 -13.39
CA LYS A 406 -11.29 -12.27 -12.53
C LYS A 406 -11.41 -13.78 -12.52
N PHE A 407 -11.47 -14.37 -11.33
CA PHE A 407 -11.70 -15.81 -11.18
C PHE A 407 -13.19 -16.07 -11.06
N THR A 408 -13.73 -16.95 -11.89
CA THR A 408 -15.13 -17.38 -11.76
C THR A 408 -15.26 -18.37 -10.59
N LEU A 409 -16.45 -18.45 -10.01
CA LEU A 409 -16.73 -19.43 -8.95
C LEU A 409 -16.49 -20.87 -9.44
N GLU A 410 -16.85 -21.14 -10.70
CA GLU A 410 -16.59 -22.42 -11.35
C GLU A 410 -15.10 -22.74 -11.44
N ALA A 411 -14.25 -21.74 -11.73
CA ALA A 411 -12.81 -21.93 -11.79
C ALA A 411 -12.22 -22.28 -10.41
N ILE A 412 -12.71 -21.63 -9.35
CA ILE A 412 -12.28 -21.91 -7.96
C ILE A 412 -12.69 -23.33 -7.56
N ASN A 413 -13.95 -23.71 -7.80
CA ASN A 413 -14.44 -25.06 -7.51
C ASN A 413 -13.66 -26.11 -8.32
N ALA A 414 -13.39 -25.84 -9.60
CA ALA A 414 -12.61 -26.72 -10.45
C ALA A 414 -11.16 -26.87 -9.94
N ALA A 415 -10.52 -25.79 -9.49
CA ALA A 415 -9.16 -25.85 -8.96
C ALA A 415 -9.07 -26.77 -7.72
N VAL A 416 -10.00 -26.65 -6.77
CA VAL A 416 -10.05 -27.53 -5.60
C VAL A 416 -10.33 -28.97 -6.00
N TYR A 417 -11.35 -29.21 -6.85
CA TYR A 417 -11.74 -30.55 -7.25
C TYR A 417 -10.64 -31.27 -8.05
N LEU A 418 -10.02 -30.58 -9.01
CA LEU A 418 -8.97 -31.14 -9.85
C LEU A 418 -7.68 -31.35 -9.07
N SER A 419 -7.28 -30.41 -8.22
CA SER A 419 -6.09 -30.59 -7.38
C SER A 419 -6.26 -31.76 -6.41
N ALA A 420 -7.41 -31.87 -5.74
CA ALA A 420 -7.70 -32.99 -4.84
C ALA A 420 -7.67 -34.35 -5.57
N ARG A 421 -8.13 -34.41 -6.83
CA ARG A 421 -8.23 -35.67 -7.58
C ARG A 421 -6.94 -36.09 -8.29
N TYR A 422 -6.18 -35.13 -8.81
CA TYR A 422 -5.05 -35.41 -9.72
C TYR A 422 -3.67 -35.11 -9.11
N ILE A 423 -3.61 -34.42 -7.97
CA ILE A 423 -2.36 -34.07 -7.28
C ILE A 423 -2.41 -34.73 -5.87
N PRO A 424 -2.10 -36.03 -5.75
CA PRO A 424 -2.18 -36.78 -4.50
C PRO A 424 -0.97 -36.58 -3.59
N ASP A 425 0.13 -36.05 -4.11
CA ASP A 425 1.42 -35.85 -3.43
C ASP A 425 1.49 -34.55 -2.61
N ARG A 426 0.53 -33.64 -2.81
CA ARG A 426 0.41 -32.37 -2.07
C ARG A 426 -0.96 -32.28 -1.41
N GLN A 427 -1.05 -31.45 -0.36
CA GLN A 427 -2.28 -31.26 0.40
C GLN A 427 -2.97 -29.93 0.12
N LEU A 428 -4.28 -29.90 0.33
CA LEU A 428 -5.06 -28.67 0.39
C LEU A 428 -4.64 -27.84 1.63
N PRO A 429 -4.75 -26.50 1.58
CA PRO A 429 -5.19 -25.69 0.43
C PRO A 429 -4.06 -25.38 -0.58
N ASP A 430 -2.79 -25.64 -0.24
CA ASP A 430 -1.60 -25.25 -1.02
C ASP A 430 -1.67 -25.64 -2.50
N LYS A 431 -1.98 -26.91 -2.81
CA LYS A 431 -2.10 -27.35 -4.22
C LYS A 431 -3.18 -26.64 -5.02
N ALA A 432 -4.27 -26.20 -4.38
CA ALA A 432 -5.35 -25.51 -5.07
C ALA A 432 -5.03 -24.03 -5.28
N ILE A 433 -4.33 -23.41 -4.32
CA ILE A 433 -3.80 -22.05 -4.44
C ILE A 433 -2.83 -21.96 -5.61
N ASP A 434 -1.90 -22.91 -5.71
CA ASP A 434 -0.91 -22.98 -6.79
C ASP A 434 -1.57 -23.06 -8.18
N LEU A 435 -2.62 -23.89 -8.34
CA LEU A 435 -3.37 -23.97 -9.60
C LEU A 435 -4.07 -22.66 -9.97
N ILE A 436 -4.63 -21.94 -8.99
CA ILE A 436 -5.27 -20.64 -9.22
C ILE A 436 -4.23 -19.58 -9.61
N ASP A 437 -3.07 -19.58 -8.95
CA ASP A 437 -1.97 -18.67 -9.24
C ASP A 437 -1.42 -18.90 -10.65
N GLU A 438 -1.19 -20.16 -11.03
CA GLU A 438 -0.72 -20.55 -12.36
C GLU A 438 -1.75 -20.18 -13.45
N ALA A 439 -3.04 -20.44 -13.21
CA ALA A 439 -4.12 -20.05 -14.12
C ALA A 439 -4.21 -18.51 -14.29
N GLY A 440 -4.06 -17.76 -13.18
CA GLY A 440 -4.05 -16.30 -13.17
C GLY A 440 -2.88 -15.73 -13.99
N SER A 441 -1.68 -16.25 -13.76
CA SER A 441 -0.47 -15.88 -14.50
C SER A 441 -0.63 -16.12 -16.00
N ARG A 442 -1.15 -17.29 -16.39
CA ARG A 442 -1.43 -17.64 -17.79
C ARG A 442 -2.42 -16.67 -18.44
N ALA A 443 -3.54 -16.38 -17.77
CA ALA A 443 -4.55 -15.47 -18.27
C ALA A 443 -4.00 -14.04 -18.49
N ARG A 444 -3.12 -13.58 -17.59
CA ARG A 444 -2.46 -12.28 -17.71
C ARG A 444 -1.54 -12.21 -18.93
N ILE A 445 -0.75 -13.25 -19.17
CA ILE A 445 0.15 -13.35 -20.33
C ILE A 445 -0.65 -13.34 -21.63
N GLU A 446 -1.74 -14.12 -21.69
CA GLU A 446 -2.60 -14.20 -22.88
C GLU A 446 -3.27 -12.84 -23.19
N SER A 447 -3.74 -12.14 -22.15
CA SER A 447 -4.30 -10.79 -22.28
C SER A 447 -3.28 -9.78 -22.83
N TYR A 448 -2.01 -9.91 -22.42
CA TYR A 448 -0.93 -9.08 -22.95
C TYR A 448 -0.63 -9.39 -24.43
N GLN A 449 -0.59 -10.67 -24.80
CA GLN A 449 -0.38 -11.09 -26.20
C GLN A 449 -1.50 -10.60 -27.12
N LYS A 450 -2.76 -10.79 -26.73
CA LYS A 450 -3.93 -10.31 -27.50
C LYS A 450 -3.92 -8.80 -27.70
N LYS A 451 -3.49 -8.02 -26.70
CA LYS A 451 -3.32 -6.56 -26.85
C LYS A 451 -2.23 -6.19 -27.85
N LYS A 452 -1.10 -6.93 -27.84
CA LYS A 452 -0.01 -6.73 -28.81
C LYS A 452 -0.47 -7.05 -30.22
N GLU A 453 -1.15 -8.18 -30.43
CA GLU A 453 -1.72 -8.57 -31.74
C GLU A 453 -2.80 -7.59 -32.22
N GLY A 454 -3.65 -7.09 -31.32
CA GLY A 454 -4.62 -6.04 -31.62
C GLY A 454 -3.97 -4.73 -32.09
N GLN A 455 -2.83 -4.35 -31.50
CA GLN A 455 -2.07 -3.17 -31.93
C GLN A 455 -1.34 -3.40 -33.25
N SER A 456 -0.82 -4.60 -33.48
CA SER A 456 -0.16 -4.97 -34.74
C SER A 456 -1.16 -5.11 -35.90
N SER A 457 -2.36 -5.65 -35.65
CA SER A 457 -3.41 -5.81 -36.69
C SER A 457 -3.99 -4.48 -37.16
N VAL A 458 -4.10 -3.47 -36.29
CA VAL A 458 -4.44 -2.11 -36.71
C VAL A 458 -3.40 -1.58 -37.70
N LEU A 459 -2.10 -1.80 -37.46
CA LEU A 459 -1.03 -1.33 -38.35
C LEU A 459 -0.88 -2.13 -39.66
N LEU A 460 -1.63 -3.22 -39.84
CA LEU A 460 -1.56 -4.11 -41.01
C LEU A 460 -2.80 -4.04 -41.92
N LYS A 461 -3.81 -3.23 -41.60
CA LYS A 461 -4.92 -2.98 -42.53
C LYS A 461 -4.40 -2.29 -43.80
N GLU A 462 -4.82 -2.76 -44.97
CA GLU A 462 -4.40 -2.15 -46.23
C GLU A 462 -4.93 -0.70 -46.33
N PRO A 463 -4.19 0.23 -46.98
CA PRO A 463 -4.58 1.63 -47.08
C PRO A 463 -6.01 1.85 -47.61
N ASP A 464 -6.50 0.96 -48.46
CA ASP A 464 -7.85 1.05 -49.05
C ASP A 464 -8.97 0.82 -48.03
N GLU A 465 -8.78 -0.04 -47.03
CA GLU A 465 -9.76 -0.24 -45.95
C GLU A 465 -9.87 1.01 -45.06
N TYR A 466 -8.74 1.67 -44.79
CA TYR A 466 -8.72 2.94 -44.08
C TYR A 466 -9.50 4.03 -44.82
N TRP A 467 -9.33 4.12 -46.15
CA TRP A 467 -10.06 5.09 -46.96
C TRP A 467 -11.57 4.80 -47.03
N GLN A 468 -11.98 3.53 -46.96
CA GLN A 468 -13.40 3.16 -46.90
C GLN A 468 -14.02 3.53 -45.55
N GLU A 469 -13.33 3.28 -44.43
CA GLU A 469 -13.79 3.69 -43.10
C GLU A 469 -13.90 5.23 -42.98
N ILE A 470 -12.91 5.98 -43.50
CA ILE A 470 -12.95 7.45 -43.53
C ILE A 470 -14.13 7.96 -44.37
N LYS A 471 -14.35 7.39 -45.56
CA LYS A 471 -15.50 7.73 -46.41
C LYS A 471 -16.84 7.40 -45.75
N ALA A 472 -16.94 6.27 -45.06
CA ALA A 472 -18.15 5.88 -44.34
C ALA A 472 -18.47 6.86 -43.19
N VAL A 473 -17.45 7.28 -42.44
CA VAL A 473 -17.60 8.28 -41.37
C VAL A 473 -17.98 9.66 -41.95
N GLN A 474 -17.38 10.08 -43.06
CA GLN A 474 -17.75 11.33 -43.75
C GLN A 474 -19.20 11.29 -44.25
N ALA A 475 -19.62 10.19 -44.88
CA ALA A 475 -20.99 10.01 -45.34
C ALA A 475 -22.00 10.03 -44.17
N MET A 476 -21.68 9.38 -43.04
CA MET A 476 -22.51 9.47 -41.83
C MET A 476 -22.58 10.91 -41.29
N HIS A 477 -21.48 11.65 -41.32
CA HIS A 477 -21.45 13.04 -40.88
C HIS A 477 -22.30 13.95 -41.79
N GLU A 478 -22.23 13.77 -43.10
CA GLU A 478 -23.08 14.50 -44.07
C GLU A 478 -24.57 14.18 -43.89
N VAL A 479 -24.93 12.93 -43.62
CA VAL A 479 -26.31 12.53 -43.30
C VAL A 479 -26.80 13.19 -42.01
N VAL A 480 -25.94 13.29 -40.99
CA VAL A 480 -26.27 13.98 -39.73
C VAL A 480 -26.43 15.50 -39.93
N LEU A 481 -25.56 16.12 -40.75
CA LEU A 481 -25.64 17.54 -41.07
C LEU A 481 -26.89 17.88 -41.90
N SER A 482 -27.22 17.05 -42.88
CA SER A 482 -28.43 17.21 -43.70
C SER A 482 -29.72 16.96 -42.92
N ASN A 483 -29.72 16.03 -41.96
CA ASN A 483 -30.82 15.87 -41.01
C ASN A 483 -30.97 17.07 -40.06
N LYS A 484 -29.86 17.69 -39.63
CA LYS A 484 -29.91 18.95 -38.86
C LYS A 484 -30.50 20.12 -39.67
N MET A 485 -30.25 20.19 -40.98
CA MET A 485 -30.85 21.23 -41.83
C MET A 485 -32.33 21.00 -42.15
N LYS A 486 -32.80 19.74 -42.19
CA LYS A 486 -34.22 19.41 -42.41
C LYS A 486 -35.10 19.60 -41.16
N TYR A 487 -34.51 19.57 -39.97
CA TYR A 487 -35.19 19.76 -38.69
C TYR A 487 -34.65 21.00 -37.95
N SER A 488 -34.79 22.17 -38.56
CA SER A 488 -34.72 23.46 -37.83
C SER A 488 -36.15 24.03 -37.74
N PRO A 489 -36.75 24.18 -36.56
CA PRO A 489 -38.13 24.64 -36.43
C PRO A 489 -38.26 26.15 -36.66
N ASN A 490 -39.32 26.54 -37.38
CA ASN A 490 -39.83 27.91 -37.48
C ASN A 490 -40.13 28.48 -36.08
N GLU A 491 -39.26 29.35 -35.57
CA GLU A 491 -39.59 30.25 -34.46
C GLU A 491 -39.81 31.67 -34.99
N ASN A 492 -41.03 31.95 -35.42
CA ASN A 492 -41.49 33.32 -35.65
C ASN A 492 -42.97 33.42 -35.25
N LYS A 493 -43.22 33.52 -33.93
CA LYS A 493 -44.44 34.07 -33.33
C LYS A 493 -44.32 34.05 -31.80
N GLN A 494 -43.91 35.18 -31.22
CA GLN A 494 -44.49 35.82 -30.03
C GLN A 494 -43.50 36.82 -29.43
N GLN A 495 -43.67 38.11 -29.76
CA GLN A 495 -43.41 39.22 -28.85
C GLN A 495 -44.01 40.51 -29.47
N ASN A 496 -45.33 40.64 -29.30
CA ASN A 496 -46.05 41.91 -29.37
C ASN A 496 -46.76 42.08 -28.02
N ALA A 497 -46.18 42.85 -27.10
CA ALA A 497 -46.90 43.61 -26.08
C ALA A 497 -45.92 44.36 -25.16
N SER A 498 -45.96 45.71 -25.25
CA SER A 498 -45.54 46.71 -24.25
C SER A 498 -44.04 46.73 -23.87
N VAL A 499 -43.32 47.85 -23.88
CA VAL A 499 -43.60 49.12 -23.20
C VAL A 499 -42.79 50.25 -23.86
N ASN A 500 -43.43 51.42 -23.97
CA ASN A 500 -42.87 52.73 -24.33
C ASN A 500 -41.70 53.15 -23.43
N THR A 501 -40.67 53.77 -23.99
CA THR A 501 -40.10 55.05 -23.51
C THR A 501 -39.25 55.69 -24.63
N GLU A 502 -39.76 56.81 -25.13
CA GLU A 502 -39.09 58.09 -25.50
C GLU A 502 -37.78 58.05 -26.34
N GLY A 503 -37.84 58.68 -27.53
CA GLY A 503 -36.68 59.00 -28.39
C GLY A 503 -35.99 60.32 -27.99
N PRO A 504 -35.40 61.09 -28.93
CA PRO A 504 -34.98 60.79 -30.30
C PRO A 504 -33.48 61.16 -30.56
N HIS A 505 -32.91 60.78 -31.71
CA HIS A 505 -32.04 61.67 -32.49
C HIS A 505 -31.77 61.14 -33.92
N GLN A 506 -31.93 62.07 -34.87
CA GLN A 506 -31.60 62.04 -36.31
C GLN A 506 -30.12 61.66 -36.54
N ASP A 507 -29.68 61.06 -37.65
CA ASP A 507 -29.61 61.58 -39.02
C ASP A 507 -29.09 60.42 -39.92
N LYS A 508 -29.74 60.10 -41.05
CA LYS A 508 -29.43 60.51 -42.43
C LYS A 508 -28.19 59.86 -43.11
N ALA A 509 -28.44 59.60 -44.40
CA ALA A 509 -27.57 59.28 -45.53
C ALA A 509 -27.19 57.79 -45.68
N GLU A 510 -27.70 57.08 -46.69
CA GLU A 510 -27.32 57.19 -48.12
C GLU A 510 -25.82 56.88 -48.28
N SER A 511 -25.35 55.98 -49.14
CA SER A 511 -25.92 55.46 -50.38
C SER A 511 -24.91 54.47 -50.99
N THR A 512 -25.40 53.61 -51.90
CA THR A 512 -24.71 53.19 -53.16
C THR A 512 -23.38 52.40 -53.04
N ILE A 513 -23.02 51.44 -53.89
CA ILE A 513 -23.49 50.88 -55.17
C ILE A 513 -22.64 49.60 -55.39
N GLU A 514 -23.23 48.63 -56.09
CA GLU A 514 -22.67 47.71 -57.11
C GLU A 514 -21.13 47.56 -57.16
N GLU A 515 -20.55 46.37 -57.23
CA GLU A 515 -20.87 45.20 -58.09
C GLU A 515 -20.85 43.85 -57.36
#